data_AF-A0A0F6N2A0-F1
#
_entry.id   AF-A0A0F6N2A0-F1
#
_cell.length_a   1.000
_cell.length_b   1.000
_cell.length_c   1.000
_cell.angle_alpha   90.00
_cell.angle_beta   90.00
_cell.angle_gamma   90.00
#
_symmetry.space_group_name_H-M   'P 1'
#
loop_
_entity.id
_entity.type
_entity.pdbx_description
1 polymer ?
#
loop_
_entity_poly.entity_id
_entity_poly.type
_entity_poly.pdbx_seq_one_letter_code
_entity_poly.pdbx_strand_id
1 'polypeptide(L)' 'MKTELLKTKSRKNKKRAFRRKSINHIRILTSKYNLFSFFISTENILLNKKVLAELISTESGVTFSLIQWKSCFYSTV' A
#
# COMPACT_ATOMS: atom_id res chain seq x y z
N MET A 1 -14.33 -15.93 29.33
CA MET A 1 -12.87 -15.77 29.17
C MET A 1 -12.28 -16.36 27.88
N LYS A 2 -12.39 -17.67 27.58
CA LYS A 2 -11.82 -18.27 26.34
C LYS A 2 -12.34 -17.62 25.04
N THR A 3 -13.63 -17.29 25.00
CA THR A 3 -14.28 -16.62 23.86
C THR A 3 -13.79 -15.19 23.63
N GLU A 4 -13.46 -14.44 24.68
CA GLU A 4 -12.93 -13.06 24.57
C GLU A 4 -11.49 -13.06 24.06
N LEU A 5 -10.66 -14.00 24.53
CA LEU A 5 -9.31 -14.19 24.01
C LEU A 5 -9.31 -14.52 22.52
N LEU A 6 -10.23 -15.40 22.08
CA LEU A 6 -10.42 -15.72 20.67
C LEU A 6 -10.89 -14.50 19.86
N LYS A 7 -11.83 -13.71 20.37
CA LYS A 7 -12.29 -12.46 19.72
C LYS A 7 -11.16 -11.45 19.58
N THR A 8 -10.32 -11.27 20.59
CA THR A 8 -9.17 -10.35 20.54
C THR A 8 -8.11 -10.80 19.54
N LYS A 9 -7.77 -12.10 19.53
CA LYS A 9 -6.85 -12.69 18.54
C LYS A 9 -7.40 -12.52 17.12
N SER A 10 -8.69 -12.77 16.92
CA SER A 10 -9.37 -12.58 15.64
C SER A 10 -9.32 -11.13 15.16
N ARG A 11 -9.61 -10.15 16.02
CA ARG A 11 -9.50 -8.71 15.68
C ARG A 11 -8.07 -8.33 15.25
N LYS A 12 -7.05 -8.83 15.94
CA LYS A 12 -5.63 -8.59 15.60
C LYS A 12 -5.28 -9.20 14.24
N ASN A 13 -5.73 -10.44 13.99
CA ASN A 13 -5.52 -11.12 12.72
C ASN A 13 -6.24 -10.44 11.56
N LYS A 14 -7.50 -10.00 11.76
CA LYS A 14 -8.27 -9.24 10.77
C LYS A 14 -7.52 -7.97 10.34
N LYS A 15 -6.97 -7.20 11.30
CA LYS A 15 -6.16 -6.01 11.00
C LYS A 15 -4.90 -6.35 10.20
N ARG A 16 -4.21 -7.45 10.54
CA ARG A 16 -3.01 -7.91 9.82
C ARG A 16 -3.34 -8.37 8.39
N ALA A 17 -4.40 -9.14 8.23
CA ALA A 17 -4.87 -9.63 6.93
C ALA A 17 -5.25 -8.47 6.01
N PHE A 18 -5.98 -7.48 6.54
CA PHE A 18 -6.34 -6.28 5.79
C PHE A 18 -5.10 -5.49 5.33
N ARG A 19 -4.13 -5.27 6.21
CA ARG A 19 -2.86 -4.60 5.84
C ARG A 19 -2.11 -5.37 4.75
N ARG A 20 -2.04 -6.70 4.84
CA ARG A 20 -1.40 -7.55 3.81
C ARG A 20 -2.12 -7.43 2.47
N LYS A 21 -3.46 -7.43 2.47
CA LYS A 21 -4.27 -7.23 1.27
C LYS A 21 -3.93 -5.91 0.60
N SER A 22 -3.93 -4.80 1.34
CA SER A 22 -3.57 -3.48 0.79
C SER A 22 -2.16 -3.45 0.19
N ILE A 23 -1.18 -4.06 0.87
CA ILE A 23 0.20 -4.17 0.33
C ILE A 23 0.23 -5.00 -0.95
N ASN A 24 -0.52 -6.10 -1.01
CA ASN A 24 -0.58 -6.94 -2.21
C ASN A 24 -1.20 -6.22 -3.40
N HIS A 25 -2.25 -5.40 -3.21
CA HIS A 25 -2.79 -4.56 -4.28
C HIS A 25 -1.74 -3.58 -4.82
N ILE A 26 -0.99 -2.92 -3.93
CA ILE A 26 0.10 -2.03 -4.33
C ILE A 26 1.21 -2.80 -5.07
N ARG A 27 1.52 -4.03 -4.64
CA ARG A 27 2.52 -4.90 -5.29
C ARG A 27 2.15 -5.31 -6.71
N ILE A 28 0.87 -5.49 -7.01
CA ILE A 28 0.44 -5.79 -8.37
C ILE A 28 0.83 -4.64 -9.31
N LEU A 29 0.70 -3.40 -8.85
CA LEU A 29 1.06 -2.22 -9.62
C LEU A 29 2.59 -2.00 -9.70
N THR A 30 3.32 -2.47 -8.70
CA THR A 30 4.74 -2.13 -8.52
C THR A 30 5.58 -3.40 -8.48
N SER A 31 6.30 -3.69 -9.56
CA SER A 31 7.14 -4.90 -9.67
C SER A 31 8.11 -5.08 -8.49
N LYS A 32 8.56 -3.96 -7.87
CA LYS A 32 9.38 -3.97 -6.65
C LYS A 32 8.78 -3.03 -5.60
N TYR A 33 8.07 -3.60 -4.62
CA TYR A 33 7.46 -2.85 -3.51
C TYR A 33 8.47 -2.03 -2.70
N ASN A 34 9.70 -2.53 -2.53
CA ASN A 34 10.73 -1.84 -1.77
C ASN A 34 11.14 -0.53 -2.44
N LEU A 35 11.28 -0.53 -3.78
CA LEU A 35 11.53 0.68 -4.54
C LEU A 35 10.35 1.63 -4.41
N PHE A 36 9.13 1.14 -4.61
CA PHE A 36 7.95 1.98 -4.43
C PHE A 36 7.86 2.59 -3.02
N SER A 37 8.16 1.81 -1.98
CA SER A 37 8.19 2.31 -0.60
C SER A 37 9.27 3.36 -0.36
N PHE A 38 10.43 3.22 -1.02
CA PHE A 38 11.48 4.22 -0.98
C PHE A 38 11.02 5.51 -1.67
N PHE A 39 10.54 5.42 -2.91
CA PHE A 39 9.97 6.54 -3.66
C PHE A 39 8.91 7.31 -2.85
N ILE A 40 7.91 6.62 -2.31
CA ILE A 40 6.85 7.23 -1.48
C ILE A 40 7.43 7.94 -0.25
N SER A 41 8.46 7.37 0.38
CA SER A 41 9.12 7.97 1.55
C SER A 41 9.95 9.19 1.18
N THR A 42 10.68 9.14 0.06
CA THR A 42 11.57 10.21 -0.39
C THR A 42 10.77 11.42 -0.89
N GLU A 43 9.68 11.17 -1.62
CA GLU A 43 8.74 12.20 -2.08
C GLU A 43 7.78 12.69 -0.98
N ASN A 44 7.95 12.23 0.27
CA ASN A 44 7.10 12.60 1.41
C ASN A 44 5.59 12.43 1.18
N ILE A 45 5.19 11.38 0.45
CA ILE A 45 3.78 11.10 0.17
C ILE A 45 3.14 10.45 1.40
N LEU A 46 2.52 11.27 2.25
CA LEU A 46 1.90 10.88 3.52
C LEU A 46 0.52 10.22 3.35
N LEU A 47 0.42 9.18 2.52
CA LEU A 47 -0.80 8.42 2.34
C LEU A 47 -0.81 7.11 3.14
N ASN A 48 -1.91 6.86 3.85
CA ASN A 48 -2.13 5.57 4.48
C ASN A 48 -2.20 4.48 3.40
N LYS A 49 -1.52 3.34 3.62
CA LYS A 49 -1.51 2.20 2.70
C LYS A 49 -2.91 1.70 2.31
N LYS A 50 -3.90 1.88 3.19
CA LYS A 50 -5.31 1.60 2.86
C LYS A 50 -5.80 2.52 1.73
N VAL A 51 -5.70 3.82 1.94
CA VAL A 51 -6.17 4.86 1.02
C VAL A 51 -5.41 4.76 -0.30
N LEU A 52 -4.09 4.56 -0.24
CA LEU A 52 -3.26 4.39 -1.43
C LEU A 52 -3.68 3.16 -2.25
N ALA A 53 -3.95 2.03 -1.60
CA ALA A 53 -4.41 0.83 -2.30
C ALA A 53 -5.81 1.02 -2.92
N GLU A 54 -6.68 1.79 -2.28
CA GLU A 54 -8.02 2.12 -2.74
C GLU A 54 -7.95 3.05 -3.96
N LEU A 55 -7.22 4.17 -3.87
CA LEU A 55 -6.93 5.09 -4.98
C LEU A 55 -6.36 4.36 -6.20
N ILE A 56 -5.37 3.47 -6.00
CA ILE A 56 -4.78 2.68 -7.09
C ILE A 56 -5.80 1.74 -7.74
N SER A 57 -6.76 1.23 -6.97
CA SER A 57 -7.74 0.26 -7.47
C SER A 57 -8.94 0.93 -8.15
N THR A 58 -9.30 2.15 -7.75
CA THR A 58 -10.51 2.84 -8.22
C THR A 58 -10.21 3.96 -9.22
N GLU A 59 -9.05 4.61 -9.12
CA GLU A 59 -8.71 5.79 -9.91
C GLU A 59 -7.52 5.50 -10.83
N SER A 60 -7.82 5.14 -12.07
CA SER A 60 -6.81 4.83 -13.09
C SER A 60 -5.92 6.04 -13.43
N GLY A 61 -6.44 7.26 -13.39
CA GLY A 61 -5.68 8.49 -13.64
C GLY A 61 -4.62 8.75 -12.56
N VAL A 62 -4.98 8.59 -11.29
CA VAL A 62 -4.02 8.67 -10.16
C VAL A 62 -2.96 7.59 -10.31
N THR A 63 -3.39 6.37 -10.64
CA THR A 63 -2.50 5.23 -10.84
C THR A 63 -1.47 5.49 -11.94
N PHE A 64 -1.91 5.95 -13.11
CA PHE A 64 -1.05 6.28 -14.23
C PHE A 64 -0.04 7.38 -13.88
N SER A 65 -0.54 8.48 -13.28
CA SER A 65 0.30 9.61 -12.87
C SER A 65 1.36 9.20 -11.84
N LEU A 66 0.99 8.34 -10.89
CA LEU A 66 1.89 7.82 -9.87
C LEU A 66 2.98 6.92 -10.46
N ILE A 67 2.65 6.09 -11.45
CA ILE A 67 3.64 5.27 -12.17
C ILE A 67 4.60 6.15 -12.95
N GLN A 68 4.09 7.15 -13.67
CA GLN A 68 4.91 8.07 -14.45
C GLN A 68 5.85 8.86 -13.54
N TRP A 69 5.34 9.41 -12.43
CA TRP A 69 6.17 10.11 -11.45
C TRP A 69 7.24 9.20 -10.87
N LYS A 70 6.89 7.98 -10.44
CA LYS A 70 7.87 6.99 -9.98
C LYS A 70 8.94 6.72 -11.04
N SER A 71 8.57 6.60 -12.31
CA SER A 71 9.54 6.40 -13.39
C SER A 71 10.46 7.60 -13.57
N CYS A 72 9.92 8.83 -13.56
CA CYS A 72 10.72 10.06 -13.61
C CYS A 72 11.71 10.15 -12.45
N PHE A 73 11.26 9.86 -11.22
CA PHE A 73 12.10 9.88 -10.02
C PHE A 73 13.35 9.00 -10.17
N TYR A 74 13.18 7.77 -10.69
CA TYR A 74 14.31 6.85 -10.90
C TYR A 74 15.11 7.10 -12.18
N SER A 75 14.65 7.97 -13.07
CA SER A 75 15.43 8.40 -14.24
C SER A 75 16.37 9.56 -13.91
N THR A 76 16.08 10.32 -12.86
CA THR A 76 16.90 11.46 -12.38
C THR A 76 17.89 11.10 -11.28
N VAL A 77 17.76 9.92 -10.67
CA VAL A 77 18.69 9.38 -9.65
C VAL A 77 19.73 8.49 -10.32
#